data_AF-A0A9Q1EEF6-F1
#
_entry.id   AF-A0A9Q1EEF6-F1
#
_cell.length_a   1.000
_cell.length_b   1.000
_cell.length_c   1.000
_cell.angle_alpha   90.00
_cell.angle_beta   90.00
_cell.angle_gamma   90.00
#
_symmetry.space_group_name_H-M   'P 1'
#
loop_
_entity.id
_entity.type
_entity.pdbx_description
1 polymer ?
#
loop_
_entity_poly.entity_id
_entity_poly.type
_entity_poly.pdbx_seq_one_letter_code
_entity_poly.pdbx_strand_id
1 'polypeptide(L)'
;MTKLTTKAFSALRKLMSLSLSYNFLQVITGQPFCNLTLLQTLDLSINVISYIESNPLSCNCQNAWFKNWSLKNVEAQVPFLNDLHCENDPTLPYFWEFNDEACNYDSAFIWFLSTALLDLFILLLGLTWHKHRASLRYLILLLHSRIRGRWKVKKNFTYDAFISYSSLDETWVMRELVPRMEGPRGKGFRLCLHHRDFRLGAAILENIETAIYSSRRTLCVVSRDFLRSEWCALEFQLASLRLLCDRSDVLLLVFLEEIPNHCLSSYTRLRKMVRKNTYLLWPEAATEQEAFWIRLEDALREDLEEEG
;
A
#
# COMPACT_ATOMS: atom_id res chain seq x y z
N MET A 1 67.65 34.53 10.07
CA MET A 1 67.42 33.07 10.16
C MET A 1 66.15 32.76 9.38
N THR A 2 66.21 31.91 8.36
CA THR A 2 65.07 31.67 7.43
C THR A 2 64.21 30.47 7.82
N LYS A 3 64.71 29.59 8.70
CA LYS A 3 64.02 28.39 9.18
C LYS A 3 64.36 28.14 10.65
N LEU A 4 63.37 27.71 11.44
CA LEU A 4 63.55 27.27 12.82
C LEU A 4 64.13 25.85 12.88
N THR A 5 65.06 25.61 13.81
CA THR A 5 65.57 24.26 14.08
C THR A 5 64.49 23.40 14.73
N THR A 6 64.44 22.10 14.42
CA THR A 6 63.38 21.17 14.88
C THR A 6 63.23 21.07 16.40
N LYS A 7 64.26 21.41 17.18
CA LYS A 7 64.24 21.41 18.65
C LYS A 7 64.28 22.82 19.27
N ALA A 8 64.03 23.87 18.48
CA ALA A 8 64.24 25.26 18.92
C ALA A 8 63.56 25.59 20.26
N PHE A 9 62.32 25.10 20.46
CA PHE A 9 61.53 25.40 21.66
C PHE A 9 61.11 24.13 22.41
N SER A 10 61.71 22.97 22.09
CA SER A 10 61.24 21.67 22.61
C SER A 10 61.35 21.51 24.13
N ALA A 11 62.16 22.34 24.79
CA ALA A 11 62.35 22.37 26.24
C ALA A 11 61.41 23.34 26.99
N LEU A 12 60.73 24.25 26.28
CA LEU A 12 59.97 25.36 26.86
C LEU A 12 58.49 25.00 27.12
N ARG A 13 58.25 23.92 27.88
CA ARG A 13 56.91 23.34 28.09
C ARG A 13 55.89 24.24 28.82
N LYS A 14 56.36 25.32 29.46
CA LYS A 14 55.54 26.30 30.19
C LYS A 14 55.36 27.62 29.44
N LEU A 15 55.82 27.70 28.19
CA LEU A 15 55.75 28.92 27.40
C LEU A 15 54.30 29.23 27.02
N MET A 16 53.82 30.42 27.37
CA MET A 16 52.45 30.88 27.08
C MET A 16 52.38 31.87 25.92
N SER A 17 53.46 32.61 25.67
CA SER A 17 53.53 33.56 24.56
C SER A 17 54.87 33.43 23.85
N LEU A 18 54.81 33.33 22.53
CA LEU A 18 55.96 33.28 21.65
C LEU A 18 55.74 34.24 20.50
N SER A 19 56.49 35.33 20.49
CA SER A 19 56.54 36.23 19.34
C SER A 19 57.80 35.96 18.53
N LEU A 20 57.59 35.65 17.28
CA LEU A 20 58.60 35.51 16.22
C LEU A 20 58.33 36.54 15.13
N SER A 21 57.60 37.62 15.43
CA SER A 21 57.33 38.67 14.46
C SER A 21 58.59 39.47 14.10
N TYR A 22 58.55 40.17 12.96
CA TYR A 22 59.68 40.95 12.43
C TYR A 22 60.95 40.11 12.22
N ASN A 23 60.78 38.87 11.76
CA ASN A 23 61.90 38.02 11.38
C ASN A 23 61.91 37.80 9.86
N PHE A 24 62.96 37.13 9.39
CA PHE A 24 63.10 36.72 7.99
C PHE A 24 62.69 35.26 7.80
N LEU A 25 61.74 34.75 8.59
CA LEU A 25 61.32 33.36 8.49
C LEU A 25 60.60 33.15 7.16
N GLN A 26 61.10 32.18 6.40
CA GLN A 26 60.54 31.73 5.14
C GLN A 26 59.84 30.38 5.30
N VAL A 27 60.32 29.55 6.23
CA VAL A 27 59.84 28.19 6.43
C VAL A 27 59.42 27.97 7.88
N ILE A 28 58.16 27.59 8.07
CA ILE A 28 57.63 27.14 9.36
C ILE A 28 57.39 25.64 9.31
N THR A 29 57.84 24.93 10.35
CA THR A 29 57.59 23.50 10.53
C THR A 29 56.88 23.30 11.86
N GLY A 30 56.06 22.25 12.03
CA GLY A 30 55.35 21.98 13.29
C GLY A 30 56.28 21.48 14.40
N GLN A 31 57.35 20.75 14.03
CA GLN A 31 58.31 20.12 14.95
C GLN A 31 58.87 21.02 16.08
N PRO A 32 59.29 22.28 15.83
CA PRO A 32 59.77 23.19 16.86
C PRO A 32 58.74 23.56 17.92
N PHE A 33 57.44 23.43 17.61
CA PHE A 33 56.32 23.85 18.48
C PHE A 33 55.59 22.68 19.14
N CYS A 34 55.87 21.43 18.75
CA CYS A 34 55.14 20.23 19.21
C CYS A 34 55.10 20.05 20.74
N ASN A 35 56.09 20.56 21.48
CA ASN A 35 56.15 20.41 22.94
C ASN A 35 55.63 21.64 23.72
N LEU A 36 55.10 22.65 23.04
CA LEU A 36 54.61 23.90 23.63
C LEU A 36 53.11 23.80 23.97
N THR A 37 52.77 22.89 24.87
CA THR A 37 51.37 22.53 25.18
C THR A 37 50.58 23.61 25.92
N LEU A 38 51.25 24.65 26.43
CA LEU A 38 50.60 25.77 27.15
C LEU A 38 50.66 27.09 26.38
N LEU A 39 51.04 27.05 25.09
CA LEU A 39 51.21 28.24 24.27
C LEU A 39 49.85 28.82 23.88
N GLN A 40 49.59 30.04 24.31
CA GLN A 40 48.33 30.77 24.09
C GLN A 40 48.46 31.76 22.93
N THR A 41 49.66 32.27 22.67
CA THR A 41 49.90 33.25 21.60
C THR A 41 51.16 32.90 20.81
N LEU A 42 51.00 32.76 19.48
CA LEU A 42 52.11 32.61 18.53
C LEU A 42 52.01 33.72 17.49
N ASP A 43 52.84 34.74 17.65
CA ASP A 43 52.89 35.87 16.72
C ASP A 43 53.97 35.62 15.65
N LEU A 44 53.53 35.43 14.41
CA LEU A 44 54.39 35.23 13.24
C LEU A 44 54.32 36.41 12.26
N SER A 45 53.70 37.52 12.69
CA SER A 45 53.45 38.68 11.84
C SER A 45 54.76 39.26 11.28
N ILE A 46 54.70 39.88 10.09
CA ILE A 46 55.85 40.59 9.51
C ILE A 46 57.06 39.65 9.35
N ASN A 47 56.77 38.48 8.77
CA ASN A 47 57.74 37.53 8.22
C ASN A 47 57.44 37.32 6.73
N VAL A 48 58.38 36.74 5.99
CA VAL A 48 58.23 36.42 4.56
C VAL A 48 57.97 34.92 4.40
N ILE A 49 56.94 34.42 5.08
CA ILE A 49 56.66 32.97 5.15
C ILE A 49 56.16 32.50 3.79
N SER A 50 56.95 31.68 3.13
CA SER A 50 56.66 31.11 1.82
C SER A 50 56.32 29.61 1.88
N TYR A 51 56.67 28.92 2.98
CA TYR A 51 56.49 27.46 3.10
C TYR A 51 56.07 27.04 4.51
N ILE A 52 55.07 26.16 4.61
CA ILE A 52 54.74 25.41 5.83
C ILE A 52 54.97 23.92 5.54
N GLU A 53 55.90 23.28 6.26
CA GLU A 53 56.25 21.85 6.16
C GLU A 53 56.45 21.29 4.74
N SER A 54 57.46 21.80 4.02
CA SER A 54 57.97 21.17 2.80
C SER A 54 56.92 20.95 1.70
N ASN A 55 55.89 21.80 1.63
CA ASN A 55 55.04 21.94 0.46
C ASN A 55 54.46 23.36 0.43
N PRO A 56 54.22 23.93 -0.75
CA PRO A 56 53.45 25.16 -0.84
C PRO A 56 52.04 25.00 -0.26
N LEU A 57 51.40 26.10 0.17
CA LEU A 57 50.00 26.15 0.62
C LEU A 57 49.05 25.83 -0.55
N SER A 58 49.04 24.56 -0.96
CA SER A 58 48.15 24.03 -1.99
C SER A 58 46.80 23.70 -1.37
N CYS A 59 45.74 24.19 -1.98
CA CYS A 59 44.36 23.87 -1.62
C CYS A 59 44.02 22.49 -2.14
N ASN A 60 44.38 21.48 -1.34
CA ASN A 60 44.19 20.06 -1.63
C ASN A 60 43.83 19.30 -0.33
N CYS A 61 43.45 18.03 -0.47
CA CYS A 61 43.04 17.20 0.66
C CYS A 61 44.15 16.90 1.67
N GLN A 62 45.43 17.08 1.31
CA GLN A 62 46.55 16.91 2.24
C GLN A 62 46.66 18.07 3.23
N ASN A 63 46.19 19.27 2.86
CA ASN A 63 46.24 20.47 3.70
C ASN A 63 44.89 20.81 4.36
N ALA A 64 43.83 20.06 4.07
CA ALA A 64 42.50 20.24 4.65
C ALA A 64 42.49 20.18 6.19
N TRP A 65 43.41 19.42 6.80
CA TRP A 65 43.55 19.35 8.25
C TRP A 65 43.99 20.70 8.85
N PHE A 66 44.85 21.45 8.16
CA PHE A 66 45.37 22.73 8.66
C PHE A 66 44.27 23.78 8.67
N LYS A 67 43.46 23.86 7.61
CA LYS A 67 42.23 24.67 7.55
C LYS A 67 41.28 24.32 8.71
N ASN A 68 40.99 23.03 8.87
CA ASN A 68 40.06 22.56 9.91
C ASN A 68 40.59 22.82 11.34
N TRP A 69 41.89 22.61 11.56
CA TRP A 69 42.54 22.86 12.82
C TRP A 69 42.57 24.35 13.14
N SER A 70 42.98 25.21 12.19
CA SER A 70 43.06 26.65 12.41
C SER A 70 41.70 27.30 12.66
N LEU A 71 40.62 26.78 12.08
CA LEU A 71 39.26 27.31 12.27
C LEU A 71 38.58 26.78 13.54
N LYS A 72 38.91 25.57 14.00
CA LYS A 72 38.23 24.93 15.14
C LYS A 72 38.95 25.09 16.47
N ASN A 73 40.27 25.34 16.47
CA ASN A 73 41.03 25.49 17.72
C ASN A 73 40.87 26.90 18.29
N VAL A 74 40.16 27.00 19.42
CA VAL A 74 39.91 28.27 20.13
C VAL A 74 41.15 28.76 20.88
N GLU A 75 42.07 27.86 21.21
CA GLU A 75 43.26 28.14 22.02
C GLU A 75 44.48 28.62 21.22
N ALA A 76 44.51 28.36 19.90
CA ALA A 76 45.62 28.72 19.03
C ALA A 76 45.09 29.59 17.87
N GLN A 77 45.30 30.90 17.95
CA GLN A 77 45.00 31.81 16.86
C GLN A 77 46.15 31.81 15.84
N VAL A 78 45.82 31.72 14.56
CA VAL A 78 46.75 31.94 13.43
C VAL A 78 46.46 33.34 12.87
N PRO A 79 47.23 34.38 13.25
CA PRO A 79 47.04 35.72 12.71
C PRO A 79 47.19 35.72 11.18
N PHE A 80 46.35 36.48 10.47
CA PHE A 80 46.34 36.59 9.00
C PHE A 80 45.99 35.30 8.24
N LEU A 81 45.32 34.33 8.88
CA LEU A 81 44.80 33.12 8.22
C LEU A 81 43.94 33.46 6.99
N ASN A 82 43.20 34.56 7.04
CA ASN A 82 42.31 35.01 5.96
C ASN A 82 43.05 35.54 4.74
N ASP A 83 44.34 35.87 4.87
CA ASP A 83 45.17 36.45 3.80
C ASP A 83 46.06 35.39 3.12
N LEU A 84 46.00 34.13 3.57
CA LEU A 84 46.74 33.02 2.95
C LEU A 84 46.12 32.63 1.60
N HIS A 85 46.94 32.56 0.56
CA HIS A 85 46.50 32.21 -0.80
C HIS A 85 46.83 30.76 -1.18
N CYS A 86 46.01 30.16 -2.05
CA CYS A 86 46.27 28.86 -2.66
C CYS A 86 47.34 28.97 -3.75
N GLU A 87 48.40 28.15 -3.71
CA GLU A 87 49.42 28.17 -4.77
C GLU A 87 48.97 27.46 -6.05
N ASN A 88 48.16 26.42 -5.91
CA ASN A 88 47.78 25.51 -6.98
C ASN A 88 46.55 25.95 -7.78
N ASP A 89 45.85 27.00 -7.33
CA ASP A 89 44.62 27.47 -7.98
C ASP A 89 44.54 29.00 -7.98
N PRO A 90 44.79 29.67 -9.13
CA PRO A 90 44.72 31.12 -9.24
C PRO A 90 43.28 31.66 -9.22
N THR A 91 42.26 30.78 -9.28
CA THR A 91 40.84 31.15 -9.21
C THR A 91 40.27 31.12 -7.80
N LEU A 92 40.94 30.42 -6.87
CA LEU A 92 40.66 30.42 -5.44
C LEU A 92 41.71 31.26 -4.72
N PRO A 93 41.46 32.57 -4.52
CA PRO A 93 42.46 33.45 -3.98
C PRO A 93 42.81 33.10 -2.54
N TYR A 94 41.94 32.47 -1.75
CA TYR A 94 42.19 32.26 -0.32
C TYR A 94 42.06 30.81 0.16
N PHE A 95 42.97 30.41 1.03
CA PHE A 95 43.08 29.06 1.61
C PHE A 95 41.87 28.66 2.46
N TRP A 96 41.23 29.62 3.13
CA TRP A 96 40.03 29.36 3.94
C TRP A 96 38.78 29.04 3.10
N GLU A 97 38.77 29.45 1.83
CA GLU A 97 37.65 29.25 0.89
C GLU A 97 37.69 27.88 0.18
N PHE A 98 38.81 27.16 0.28
CA PHE A 98 38.97 25.81 -0.27
C PHE A 98 37.89 24.83 0.22
N ASN A 99 37.18 24.15 -0.69
CA ASN A 99 36.15 23.17 -0.31
C ASN A 99 36.76 21.82 0.09
N ASP A 100 36.81 21.53 1.39
CA ASP A 100 37.32 20.27 1.95
C ASP A 100 36.25 19.18 2.06
N GLU A 101 34.97 19.45 1.79
CA GLU A 101 33.92 18.43 1.79
C GLU A 101 34.16 17.36 0.71
N ALA A 102 34.76 17.76 -0.41
CA ALA A 102 35.15 16.87 -1.50
C ALA A 102 36.26 15.87 -1.10
N CYS A 103 36.97 16.12 0.00
CA CYS A 103 38.02 15.24 0.51
C CYS A 103 37.48 14.09 1.36
N ASN A 104 36.18 14.09 1.67
CA ASN A 104 35.55 13.04 2.46
C ASN A 104 35.13 11.85 1.58
N TYR A 105 36.11 11.03 1.16
CA TYR A 105 35.89 9.84 0.32
C TYR A 105 34.91 8.82 0.93
N ASP A 106 34.80 8.78 2.26
CA ASP A 106 33.86 7.90 2.97
C ASP A 106 32.40 8.28 2.65
N SER A 107 32.10 9.57 2.50
CA SER A 107 30.74 10.03 2.19
C SER A 107 30.29 9.60 0.80
N ALA A 108 31.13 9.77 -0.23
CA ALA A 108 30.82 9.38 -1.60
C ALA A 108 30.63 7.86 -1.74
N PHE A 109 31.43 7.07 -1.03
CA PHE A 109 31.32 5.62 -1.00
C PHE A 109 30.01 5.15 -0.33
N ILE A 110 29.59 5.82 0.75
CA ILE A 110 28.30 5.53 1.41
C ILE A 110 27.12 5.80 0.47
N TRP A 111 27.13 6.92 -0.27
CA TRP A 111 26.07 7.23 -1.24
C TRP A 111 26.02 6.22 -2.39
N PHE A 112 27.19 5.76 -2.86
CA PHE A 112 27.27 4.71 -3.88
C PHE A 112 26.70 3.37 -3.39
N LEU A 113 27.04 2.94 -2.19
CA LEU A 113 26.49 1.70 -1.61
C LEU A 113 24.97 1.80 -1.38
N SER A 114 24.49 2.95 -0.90
CA SER A 114 23.07 3.19 -0.65
C SER A 114 22.25 3.10 -1.94
N THR A 115 22.71 3.75 -3.01
CA THR A 115 22.03 3.72 -4.32
C THR A 115 22.03 2.32 -4.93
N ALA A 116 23.16 1.61 -4.89
CA ALA A 116 23.24 0.24 -5.39
C ALA A 116 22.30 -0.74 -4.67
N LEU A 117 22.14 -0.60 -3.35
CA LEU A 117 21.20 -1.42 -2.57
C LEU A 117 19.73 -1.10 -2.89
N LEU A 118 19.42 0.18 -3.12
CA LEU A 118 18.08 0.61 -3.52
C LEU A 118 17.70 0.03 -4.89
N ASP A 119 18.61 0.09 -5.87
CA ASP A 119 18.39 -0.46 -7.20
C ASP A 119 18.17 -1.97 -7.15
N LEU A 120 18.98 -2.70 -6.38
CA LEU A 120 18.80 -4.14 -6.16
C LEU A 120 17.43 -4.45 -5.54
N PHE A 121 17.00 -3.66 -4.56
CA PHE A 121 15.70 -3.83 -3.91
C PHE A 121 14.53 -3.61 -4.89
N ILE A 122 14.58 -2.57 -5.72
CA ILE A 122 13.57 -2.29 -6.73
C ILE A 122 13.48 -3.44 -7.75
N LEU A 123 14.61 -3.98 -8.19
CA LEU A 123 14.64 -5.13 -9.09
C LEU A 123 13.99 -6.37 -8.46
N LEU A 124 14.29 -6.67 -7.19
CA LEU A 124 13.67 -7.78 -6.46
C LEU A 124 12.16 -7.60 -6.29
N LEU A 125 11.70 -6.38 -5.99
CA LEU A 125 10.28 -6.04 -5.94
C LEU A 125 9.60 -6.24 -7.31
N GLY A 126 10.25 -5.80 -8.39
CA GLY A 126 9.75 -6.00 -9.75
C GLY A 126 9.61 -7.48 -10.11
N LEU A 127 10.62 -8.29 -9.79
CA LEU A 127 10.62 -9.74 -10.04
C LEU A 127 9.56 -10.47 -9.20
N THR A 128 9.46 -10.15 -7.91
CA THR A 128 8.44 -10.73 -7.02
C THR A 128 7.04 -10.31 -7.45
N TRP A 129 6.83 -9.05 -7.82
CA TRP A 129 5.57 -8.57 -8.38
C TRP A 129 5.21 -9.30 -9.68
N HIS A 130 6.16 -9.44 -10.62
CA HIS A 130 5.92 -10.14 -11.88
C HIS A 130 5.55 -11.61 -11.65
N LYS A 131 6.26 -12.30 -10.76
CA LYS A 131 6.00 -13.71 -10.42
C LYS A 131 4.69 -13.90 -9.65
N HIS A 132 4.39 -13.02 -8.69
CA HIS A 132 3.26 -13.17 -7.76
C HIS A 132 2.03 -12.31 -8.11
N ARG A 133 2.02 -11.64 -9.27
CA ARG A 133 0.91 -10.76 -9.71
C ARG A 133 -0.47 -11.40 -9.60
N ALA A 134 -0.58 -12.69 -9.90
CA ALA A 134 -1.85 -13.42 -9.86
C ALA A 134 -2.29 -13.71 -8.42
N SER A 135 -1.35 -14.17 -7.58
CA SER A 135 -1.59 -14.43 -6.15
C SER A 135 -1.95 -13.16 -5.39
N LEU A 136 -1.29 -12.03 -5.68
CA LEU A 136 -1.58 -10.74 -5.07
C LEU A 136 -2.97 -10.22 -5.46
N ARG A 137 -3.38 -10.35 -6.74
CA ARG A 137 -4.75 -10.02 -7.18
C ARG A 137 -5.79 -10.87 -6.45
N TYR A 138 -5.55 -12.16 -6.31
CA TYR A 138 -6.44 -13.05 -5.56
C TYR A 138 -6.56 -12.64 -4.09
N LEU A 139 -5.44 -12.34 -3.42
CA LEU A 139 -5.43 -11.87 -2.03
C LEU A 139 -6.15 -10.53 -1.87
N ILE A 140 -5.93 -9.58 -2.78
CA ILE A 140 -6.63 -8.29 -2.78
C ILE A 140 -8.13 -8.48 -2.94
N LEU A 141 -8.57 -9.37 -3.83
CA LEU A 141 -9.99 -9.69 -4.01
C LEU A 141 -10.59 -10.33 -2.75
N LEU A 142 -9.87 -11.22 -2.09
CA LEU A 142 -10.27 -11.82 -0.79
C LEU A 142 -10.33 -10.79 0.34
N LEU A 143 -9.39 -9.85 0.38
CA LEU A 143 -9.39 -8.77 1.37
C LEU A 143 -10.56 -7.81 1.10
N HIS A 144 -10.83 -7.50 -0.15
CA HIS A 144 -11.99 -6.70 -0.55
C HIS A 144 -13.31 -7.39 -0.19
N SER A 145 -13.44 -8.71 -0.38
CA SER A 145 -14.66 -9.43 0.01
C SER A 145 -14.85 -9.43 1.53
N ARG A 146 -13.78 -9.64 2.32
CA ARG A 146 -13.84 -9.57 3.79
C ARG A 146 -14.15 -8.19 4.34
N ILE A 147 -13.59 -7.14 3.74
CA ILE A 147 -13.90 -5.77 4.13
C ILE A 147 -15.36 -5.48 3.76
N ARG A 148 -15.84 -5.86 2.58
CA ARG A 148 -17.23 -5.62 2.15
C ARG A 148 -18.27 -6.36 3.01
N GLY A 149 -17.95 -7.55 3.53
CA GLY A 149 -18.78 -8.26 4.50
C GLY A 149 -18.95 -7.51 5.83
N ARG A 150 -17.88 -6.87 6.34
CA ARG A 150 -17.90 -6.10 7.60
C ARG A 150 -18.73 -4.81 7.56
N TRP A 151 -19.03 -4.27 6.38
CA TRP A 151 -19.78 -3.01 6.22
C TRP A 151 -21.23 -3.22 5.75
N LYS A 152 -21.82 -4.42 5.92
CA LYS A 152 -23.27 -4.59 5.80
C LYS A 152 -23.95 -4.00 7.05
N VAL A 153 -24.56 -2.82 6.91
CA VAL A 153 -25.46 -2.25 7.93
C VAL A 153 -26.52 -3.31 8.26
N LYS A 154 -26.65 -3.65 9.55
CA LYS A 154 -27.62 -4.63 10.06
C LYS A 154 -29.04 -4.14 9.76
N LYS A 155 -29.59 -4.56 8.62
CA LYS A 155 -30.98 -4.29 8.24
C LYS A 155 -31.85 -5.34 8.89
N ASN A 156 -32.89 -4.90 9.60
CA ASN A 156 -33.89 -5.82 10.15
C ASN A 156 -34.77 -6.33 9.01
N PHE A 157 -34.47 -7.52 8.50
CA PHE A 157 -35.29 -8.21 7.51
C PHE A 157 -36.42 -8.98 8.19
N THR A 158 -37.65 -8.88 7.65
CA THR A 158 -38.81 -9.63 8.15
C THR A 158 -38.85 -11.05 7.59
N TYR A 159 -38.26 -11.26 6.41
CA TYR A 159 -38.19 -12.55 5.74
C TYR A 159 -36.74 -12.94 5.47
N ASP A 160 -36.47 -14.23 5.44
CA ASP A 160 -35.16 -14.77 5.07
C ASP A 160 -35.01 -14.83 3.54
N ALA A 161 -36.09 -15.12 2.83
CA ALA A 161 -36.10 -15.05 1.37
C ALA A 161 -37.45 -14.67 0.77
N PHE A 162 -37.41 -13.86 -0.29
CA PHE A 162 -38.54 -13.67 -1.20
C PHE A 162 -38.45 -14.70 -2.33
N ILE A 163 -39.54 -15.41 -2.63
CA ILE A 163 -39.60 -16.41 -3.69
C ILE A 163 -40.34 -15.85 -4.90
N SER A 164 -39.63 -15.75 -6.03
CA SER A 164 -40.18 -15.36 -7.32
C SER A 164 -40.28 -16.59 -8.22
N TYR A 165 -41.50 -16.93 -8.64
CA TYR A 165 -41.81 -18.12 -9.43
C TYR A 165 -42.96 -17.85 -10.41
N SER A 166 -43.14 -18.74 -11.40
CA SER A 166 -44.29 -18.69 -12.32
C SER A 166 -45.53 -19.28 -11.65
N SER A 167 -46.73 -18.79 -11.95
CA SER A 167 -47.97 -19.42 -11.47
C SER A 167 -48.09 -20.90 -11.86
N LEU A 168 -47.49 -21.30 -12.99
CA LEU A 168 -47.43 -22.70 -13.42
C LEU A 168 -46.51 -23.58 -12.56
N ASP A 169 -45.52 -22.97 -11.89
CA ASP A 169 -44.57 -23.64 -10.99
C ASP A 169 -45.04 -23.63 -9.52
N GLU A 170 -46.20 -23.02 -9.23
CA GLU A 170 -46.73 -22.87 -7.87
C GLU A 170 -46.90 -24.20 -7.16
N THR A 171 -47.28 -25.24 -7.88
CA THR A 171 -47.50 -26.58 -7.31
C THR A 171 -46.21 -27.15 -6.72
N TRP A 172 -45.08 -26.99 -7.41
CA TRP A 172 -43.78 -27.42 -6.91
C TRP A 172 -43.36 -26.56 -5.70
N VAL A 173 -43.53 -25.24 -5.79
CA VAL A 173 -43.18 -24.32 -4.69
C VAL A 173 -43.94 -24.65 -3.41
N MET A 174 -45.25 -24.88 -3.50
CA MET A 174 -46.09 -25.10 -2.34
C MET A 174 -45.99 -26.51 -1.76
N ARG A 175 -45.64 -27.52 -2.58
CA ARG A 175 -45.55 -28.92 -2.14
C ARG A 175 -44.14 -29.37 -1.75
N GLU A 176 -43.13 -28.84 -2.43
CA GLU A 176 -41.73 -29.23 -2.22
C GLU A 176 -40.98 -28.17 -1.42
N LEU A 177 -40.87 -26.94 -1.96
CA LEU A 177 -40.03 -25.89 -1.38
C LEU A 177 -40.54 -25.40 -0.01
N VAL A 178 -41.79 -24.95 0.07
CA VAL A 178 -42.34 -24.34 1.29
C VAL A 178 -42.35 -25.32 2.46
N PRO A 179 -42.82 -26.58 2.33
CA PRO A 179 -42.80 -27.52 3.45
C PRO A 179 -41.39 -27.90 3.91
N ARG A 180 -40.39 -27.92 3.00
CA ARG A 180 -39.01 -28.21 3.36
C ARG A 180 -38.36 -27.06 4.13
N MET A 181 -38.71 -25.82 3.78
CA MET A 181 -38.07 -24.62 4.32
C MET A 181 -38.79 -24.07 5.58
N GLU A 182 -40.12 -24.00 5.57
CA GLU A 182 -40.96 -23.46 6.66
C GLU A 182 -41.58 -24.53 7.57
N GLY A 183 -41.60 -25.81 7.14
CA GLY A 183 -42.34 -26.86 7.84
C GLY A 183 -41.77 -27.28 9.20
N PRO A 184 -42.44 -28.19 9.94
CA PRO A 184 -42.02 -28.64 11.28
C PRO A 184 -40.66 -29.37 11.32
N ARG A 185 -40.27 -29.95 10.18
CA ARG A 185 -38.93 -30.55 9.94
C ARG A 185 -37.98 -29.59 9.23
N GLY A 186 -38.48 -28.43 8.81
CA GLY A 186 -37.71 -27.37 8.18
C GLY A 186 -36.90 -26.59 9.22
N LYS A 187 -35.96 -25.79 8.74
CA LYS A 187 -35.01 -25.07 9.61
C LYS A 187 -35.50 -23.68 10.06
N GLY A 188 -36.81 -23.43 9.99
CA GLY A 188 -37.46 -22.21 10.52
C GLY A 188 -37.29 -20.96 9.66
N PHE A 189 -37.05 -21.12 8.35
CA PHE A 189 -36.97 -19.96 7.45
C PHE A 189 -38.33 -19.28 7.33
N ARG A 190 -38.33 -17.95 7.21
CA ARG A 190 -39.53 -17.16 6.89
C ARG A 190 -39.50 -16.74 5.43
N LEU A 191 -40.37 -17.31 4.61
CA LEU A 191 -40.42 -17.00 3.18
C LEU A 191 -41.51 -15.95 2.89
N CYS A 192 -41.25 -15.08 1.92
CA CYS A 192 -42.24 -14.18 1.34
C CYS A 192 -42.70 -14.73 -0.02
N LEU A 193 -43.99 -15.00 -0.15
CA LEU A 193 -44.63 -15.57 -1.35
C LEU A 193 -45.66 -14.60 -1.89
N HIS A 194 -45.67 -14.37 -3.20
CA HIS A 194 -46.58 -13.40 -3.80
C HIS A 194 -48.07 -13.78 -3.70
N HIS A 195 -48.42 -15.07 -3.70
CA HIS A 195 -49.81 -15.52 -3.52
C HIS A 195 -50.32 -15.44 -2.06
N ARG A 196 -49.42 -15.35 -1.08
CA ARG A 196 -49.76 -15.38 0.36
C ARG A 196 -49.61 -14.02 1.04
N ASP A 197 -48.50 -13.34 0.76
CA ASP A 197 -48.00 -12.24 1.59
C ASP A 197 -48.17 -10.86 0.94
N PHE A 198 -48.61 -10.80 -0.33
CA PHE A 198 -48.83 -9.52 -1.01
C PHE A 198 -50.08 -8.81 -0.52
N ARG A 199 -49.99 -7.48 -0.41
CA ARG A 199 -51.11 -6.65 0.05
C ARG A 199 -52.11 -6.48 -1.08
N LEU A 200 -53.36 -6.85 -0.83
CA LEU A 200 -54.47 -6.60 -1.74
C LEU A 200 -54.69 -5.09 -1.91
N GLY A 201 -54.89 -4.64 -3.15
CA GLY A 201 -55.13 -3.24 -3.49
C GLY A 201 -53.88 -2.37 -3.71
N ALA A 202 -52.68 -2.85 -3.39
CA ALA A 202 -51.42 -2.18 -3.74
C ALA A 202 -50.97 -2.53 -5.17
N ALA A 203 -50.18 -1.66 -5.79
CA ALA A 203 -49.61 -1.94 -7.11
C ALA A 203 -48.67 -3.16 -7.03
N ILE A 204 -48.72 -4.03 -8.04
CA ILE A 204 -47.94 -5.28 -8.00
C ILE A 204 -46.43 -5.03 -7.94
N LEU A 205 -45.95 -3.95 -8.55
CA LEU A 205 -44.56 -3.54 -8.51
C LEU A 205 -44.12 -3.11 -7.10
N GLU A 206 -44.99 -2.38 -6.39
CA GLU A 206 -44.75 -1.95 -5.00
C GLU A 206 -44.70 -3.15 -4.05
N ASN A 207 -45.59 -4.13 -4.25
CA ASN A 207 -45.57 -5.38 -3.48
C ASN A 207 -44.25 -6.14 -3.68
N ILE A 208 -43.72 -6.22 -4.90
CA ILE A 208 -42.42 -6.87 -5.16
C ILE A 208 -41.27 -6.08 -4.56
N GLU A 209 -41.25 -4.75 -4.75
CA GLU A 209 -40.22 -3.91 -4.19
C GLU A 209 -40.14 -4.09 -2.67
N THR A 210 -41.29 -4.03 -2.01
CA THR A 210 -41.42 -4.27 -0.57
C THR A 210 -40.94 -5.67 -0.20
N ALA A 211 -41.32 -6.71 -0.95
CA ALA A 211 -40.90 -8.08 -0.70
C ALA A 211 -39.37 -8.26 -0.83
N ILE A 212 -38.74 -7.63 -1.83
CA ILE A 212 -37.29 -7.67 -2.04
C ILE A 212 -36.55 -6.93 -0.90
N TYR A 213 -37.02 -5.76 -0.49
CA TYR A 213 -36.35 -4.98 0.57
C TYR A 213 -36.55 -5.55 1.97
N SER A 214 -37.66 -6.24 2.19
CA SER A 214 -37.99 -6.87 3.47
C SER A 214 -37.39 -8.27 3.63
N SER A 215 -36.77 -8.82 2.57
CA SER A 215 -36.14 -10.15 2.57
C SER A 215 -34.61 -10.08 2.56
N ARG A 216 -33.96 -11.00 3.29
CA ARG A 216 -32.47 -11.12 3.28
C ARG A 216 -31.97 -11.53 1.90
N ARG A 217 -32.58 -12.54 1.29
CA ARG A 217 -32.26 -13.08 -0.04
C ARG A 217 -33.47 -13.00 -0.98
N THR A 218 -33.24 -13.15 -2.28
CA THR A 218 -34.31 -13.43 -3.23
C THR A 218 -33.99 -14.70 -4.00
N LEU A 219 -34.91 -15.65 -3.98
CA LEU A 219 -34.85 -16.91 -4.70
C LEU A 219 -35.72 -16.81 -5.95
N CYS A 220 -35.12 -16.95 -7.13
CA CYS A 220 -35.88 -17.09 -8.38
C CYS A 220 -35.94 -18.57 -8.75
N VAL A 221 -37.15 -19.09 -8.90
CA VAL A 221 -37.44 -20.43 -9.43
C VAL A 221 -37.63 -20.27 -10.94
N VAL A 222 -36.64 -20.72 -11.71
CA VAL A 222 -36.52 -20.50 -13.14
C VAL A 222 -36.90 -21.78 -13.90
N SER A 223 -37.90 -21.65 -14.75
CA SER A 223 -38.38 -22.63 -15.72
C SER A 223 -38.58 -21.94 -17.08
N ARG A 224 -38.87 -22.69 -18.15
CA ARG A 224 -39.33 -22.13 -19.44
C ARG A 224 -40.59 -21.30 -19.27
N ASP A 225 -41.48 -21.70 -18.37
CA ASP A 225 -42.72 -20.97 -18.09
C ASP A 225 -42.47 -19.69 -17.31
N PHE A 226 -41.50 -19.68 -16.38
CA PHE A 226 -41.02 -18.46 -15.73
C PHE A 226 -40.48 -17.43 -16.73
N LEU A 227 -39.82 -17.88 -17.80
CA LEU A 227 -39.32 -17.00 -18.86
C LEU A 227 -40.43 -16.51 -19.82
N ARG A 228 -41.57 -17.22 -19.90
CA ARG A 228 -42.64 -16.97 -20.87
C ARG A 228 -43.91 -16.31 -20.30
N SER A 229 -44.19 -16.45 -19.01
CA SER A 229 -45.47 -16.04 -18.40
C SER A 229 -45.68 -14.52 -18.42
N GLU A 230 -46.94 -14.07 -18.31
CA GLU A 230 -47.41 -12.66 -18.39
C GLU A 230 -46.86 -11.71 -17.29
N TRP A 231 -45.82 -12.14 -16.57
CA TRP A 231 -44.93 -11.31 -15.77
C TRP A 231 -43.68 -10.88 -16.57
N CYS A 232 -43.59 -11.30 -17.83
CA CYS A 232 -42.63 -10.97 -18.89
C CYS A 232 -42.97 -9.66 -19.63
N ALA A 233 -43.77 -8.76 -19.04
CA ALA A 233 -43.67 -7.36 -19.42
C ALA A 233 -42.26 -6.92 -19.04
N LEU A 234 -41.38 -6.82 -20.04
CA LEU A 234 -39.96 -6.56 -19.92
C LEU A 234 -39.63 -5.52 -18.84
N GLU A 235 -40.45 -4.47 -18.66
CA GLU A 235 -40.28 -3.43 -17.64
C GLU A 235 -40.49 -3.89 -16.19
N PHE A 236 -41.42 -4.81 -15.93
CA PHE A 236 -41.74 -5.33 -14.61
C PHE A 236 -40.68 -6.33 -14.11
N GLN A 237 -40.26 -7.23 -15.01
CA GLN A 237 -39.10 -8.09 -14.79
C GLN A 237 -37.80 -7.27 -14.74
N LEU A 238 -37.63 -6.21 -15.54
CA LEU A 238 -36.45 -5.34 -15.46
C LEU A 238 -36.41 -4.50 -14.19
N ALA A 239 -37.54 -4.01 -13.66
CA ALA A 239 -37.57 -3.28 -12.40
C ALA A 239 -37.22 -4.20 -11.22
N SER A 240 -37.84 -5.38 -11.16
CA SER A 240 -37.53 -6.42 -10.18
C SER A 240 -36.09 -6.93 -10.33
N LEU A 241 -35.65 -7.25 -11.54
CA LEU A 241 -34.27 -7.66 -11.82
C LEU A 241 -33.28 -6.52 -11.61
N ARG A 242 -33.62 -5.24 -11.78
CA ARG A 242 -32.72 -4.12 -11.51
C ARG A 242 -32.51 -3.95 -10.01
N LEU A 243 -33.58 -4.04 -9.21
CA LEU A 243 -33.50 -4.09 -7.74
C LEU A 243 -32.69 -5.31 -7.26
N LEU A 244 -32.88 -6.47 -7.89
CA LEU A 244 -32.11 -7.69 -7.60
C LEU A 244 -30.67 -7.65 -8.12
N CYS A 245 -30.42 -6.96 -9.22
CA CYS A 245 -29.09 -6.83 -9.81
C CYS A 245 -28.23 -5.77 -9.10
N ASP A 246 -28.83 -4.73 -8.54
CA ASP A 246 -28.11 -3.80 -7.65
C ASP A 246 -27.62 -4.52 -6.38
N ARG A 247 -28.25 -5.65 -6.05
CA ARG A 247 -27.87 -6.59 -4.97
C ARG A 247 -27.52 -7.99 -5.50
N SER A 248 -26.67 -8.07 -6.53
CA SER A 248 -26.32 -9.35 -7.18
C SER A 248 -25.69 -10.41 -6.25
N ASP A 249 -25.18 -10.02 -5.09
CA ASP A 249 -24.68 -10.88 -4.03
C ASP A 249 -25.80 -11.59 -3.25
N VAL A 250 -27.07 -11.24 -3.51
CA VAL A 250 -28.25 -11.56 -2.71
C VAL A 250 -29.29 -12.40 -3.47
N LEU A 251 -29.06 -12.60 -4.78
CA LEU A 251 -29.93 -13.33 -5.70
C LEU A 251 -29.49 -14.79 -5.84
N LEU A 252 -30.39 -15.72 -5.56
CA LEU A 252 -30.22 -17.16 -5.73
C LEU A 252 -31.12 -17.66 -6.86
N LEU A 253 -30.55 -18.46 -7.76
CA LEU A 253 -31.28 -19.02 -8.91
C LEU A 253 -31.43 -20.53 -8.73
N VAL A 254 -32.67 -21.01 -8.76
CA VAL A 254 -33.03 -22.43 -8.78
C VAL A 254 -33.66 -22.74 -10.13
N PHE A 255 -33.04 -23.62 -10.90
CA PHE A 255 -33.57 -24.07 -12.18
C PHE A 255 -34.35 -25.37 -11.95
N LEU A 256 -35.62 -25.39 -12.33
CA LEU A 256 -36.43 -26.62 -12.28
C LEU A 256 -36.12 -27.58 -13.44
N GLU A 257 -35.50 -27.06 -14.49
CA GLU A 257 -35.17 -27.78 -15.71
C GLU A 257 -33.94 -27.17 -16.37
N GLU A 258 -33.28 -27.95 -17.24
CA GLU A 258 -32.20 -27.42 -18.06
C GLU A 258 -32.75 -26.47 -19.13
N ILE A 259 -32.33 -25.21 -19.06
CA ILE A 259 -32.72 -24.17 -20.01
C ILE A 259 -31.58 -23.94 -21.02
N PRO A 260 -31.83 -24.18 -22.32
CA PRO A 260 -30.84 -23.91 -23.35
C PRO A 260 -30.39 -22.45 -23.38
N ASN A 261 -29.10 -22.22 -23.63
CA ASN A 261 -28.51 -20.88 -23.68
C ASN A 261 -29.18 -19.93 -24.68
N HIS A 262 -29.83 -20.44 -25.74
CA HIS A 262 -30.53 -19.61 -26.72
C HIS A 262 -31.80 -18.97 -26.13
N CYS A 263 -32.52 -19.65 -25.24
CA CYS A 263 -33.66 -19.09 -24.51
C CYS A 263 -33.22 -17.96 -23.57
N LEU A 264 -31.98 -18.01 -23.09
CA LEU A 264 -31.37 -17.01 -22.20
C LEU A 264 -30.75 -15.82 -22.95
N SER A 265 -30.74 -15.85 -24.30
CA SER A 265 -30.03 -14.85 -25.11
C SER A 265 -30.58 -13.43 -24.95
N SER A 266 -31.90 -13.30 -24.85
CA SER A 266 -32.62 -12.06 -24.56
C SER A 266 -32.33 -11.53 -23.14
N TYR A 267 -31.86 -12.38 -22.23
CA TYR A 267 -31.63 -12.07 -20.82
C TYR A 267 -30.14 -12.01 -20.50
N THR A 268 -29.46 -10.96 -20.99
CA THR A 268 -27.99 -10.81 -20.93
C THR A 268 -27.39 -10.99 -19.52
N ARG A 269 -28.06 -10.50 -18.46
CA ARG A 269 -27.58 -10.64 -17.07
C ARG A 269 -27.82 -12.03 -16.49
N LEU A 270 -29.00 -12.64 -16.73
CA LEU A 270 -29.27 -14.02 -16.31
C LEU A 270 -28.28 -14.98 -16.99
N ARG A 271 -28.01 -14.79 -18.28
CA ARG A 271 -26.94 -15.49 -19.01
C ARG A 271 -25.56 -15.31 -18.38
N LYS A 272 -25.24 -14.13 -17.83
CA LYS A 272 -23.96 -13.88 -17.12
C LYS A 272 -23.88 -14.65 -15.80
N MET A 273 -24.99 -14.81 -15.07
CA MET A 273 -25.04 -15.59 -13.83
C MET A 273 -24.98 -17.09 -14.12
N VAL A 274 -25.71 -17.56 -15.13
CA VAL A 274 -25.63 -18.96 -15.60
C VAL A 274 -24.20 -19.31 -16.04
N ARG A 275 -23.52 -18.45 -16.80
CA ARG A 275 -22.09 -18.65 -17.19
C ARG A 275 -21.12 -18.77 -16.02
N LYS A 276 -21.47 -18.25 -14.84
CA LYS A 276 -20.65 -18.37 -13.63
C LYS A 276 -20.95 -19.64 -12.83
N ASN A 277 -21.91 -20.46 -13.27
CA ASN A 277 -22.39 -21.66 -12.59
C ASN A 277 -22.80 -21.42 -11.12
N THR A 278 -23.37 -20.26 -10.82
CA THR A 278 -23.84 -19.89 -9.47
C THR A 278 -25.32 -20.20 -9.24
N TYR A 279 -25.87 -21.21 -9.94
CA TYR A 279 -27.27 -21.63 -9.83
C TYR A 279 -27.36 -23.05 -9.28
N LEU A 280 -28.51 -23.39 -8.70
CA LEU A 280 -28.85 -24.74 -8.28
C LEU A 280 -29.81 -25.33 -9.31
N LEU A 281 -29.53 -26.54 -9.78
CA LEU A 281 -30.42 -27.28 -10.67
C LEU A 281 -31.18 -28.31 -9.84
N TRP A 282 -32.49 -28.38 -10.02
CA TRP A 282 -33.33 -29.38 -9.41
C TRP A 282 -33.03 -30.76 -10.02
N PRO A 283 -32.62 -31.76 -9.22
CA PRO A 283 -32.26 -33.07 -9.74
C PRO A 283 -33.48 -33.95 -10.01
N GLU A 284 -33.45 -34.70 -11.12
CA GLU A 284 -34.48 -35.69 -11.45
C GLU A 284 -34.42 -36.92 -10.53
N ALA A 285 -33.22 -37.31 -10.11
CA ALA A 285 -33.01 -38.46 -9.24
C ALA A 285 -33.31 -38.12 -7.77
N ALA A 286 -34.23 -38.89 -7.15
CA ALA A 286 -34.60 -38.71 -5.74
C ALA A 286 -33.41 -38.82 -4.77
N THR A 287 -32.37 -39.59 -5.13
CA THR A 287 -31.15 -39.75 -4.33
C THR A 287 -30.31 -38.46 -4.25
N GLU A 288 -30.44 -37.54 -5.21
CA GLU A 288 -29.68 -36.30 -5.28
C GLU A 288 -30.45 -35.09 -4.72
N GLN A 289 -31.76 -35.22 -4.51
CA GLN A 289 -32.61 -34.14 -3.99
C GLN A 289 -32.18 -33.68 -2.59
N GLU A 290 -31.71 -34.58 -1.73
CA GLU A 290 -31.22 -34.19 -0.41
C GLU A 290 -29.98 -33.30 -0.49
N ALA A 291 -29.06 -33.58 -1.42
CA ALA A 291 -27.90 -32.75 -1.67
C ALA A 291 -28.29 -31.37 -2.22
N PHE A 292 -29.34 -31.30 -3.05
CA PHE A 292 -29.90 -30.03 -3.52
C PHE A 292 -30.43 -29.20 -2.34
N TRP A 293 -31.20 -29.79 -1.43
CA TRP A 293 -31.77 -29.08 -0.28
C TRP A 293 -30.68 -28.54 0.65
N ILE A 294 -29.65 -29.34 0.97
CA ILE A 294 -28.51 -28.89 1.78
C ILE A 294 -27.84 -27.67 1.13
N ARG A 295 -27.57 -27.72 -0.17
CA ARG A 295 -26.95 -26.60 -0.90
C ARG A 295 -27.83 -25.34 -0.93
N LEU A 296 -29.14 -25.51 -1.06
CA LEU A 296 -30.09 -24.41 -1.06
C LEU A 296 -30.17 -23.75 0.33
N GLU A 297 -30.21 -24.55 1.38
CA GLU A 297 -30.21 -24.08 2.76
C GLU A 297 -28.92 -23.34 3.11
N ASP A 298 -27.76 -23.88 2.72
CA ASP A 298 -26.45 -23.25 2.93
C ASP A 298 -26.38 -21.90 2.20
N ALA A 299 -26.82 -21.84 0.94
CA ALA A 299 -26.84 -20.61 0.16
C ALA A 299 -27.76 -19.52 0.77
N LEU A 300 -28.85 -19.94 1.44
CA LEU A 300 -29.72 -19.04 2.19
C LEU A 300 -29.13 -18.64 3.55
N ARG A 301 -28.25 -19.47 4.12
CA ARG A 301 -27.57 -19.27 5.43
C ARG A 301 -26.23 -18.57 5.37
N GLU A 302 -25.58 -18.46 4.21
CA GLU A 302 -24.26 -17.81 4.08
C GLU A 302 -24.17 -16.40 4.71
N ASP A 303 -25.30 -15.70 4.90
CA ASP A 303 -25.38 -14.40 5.59
C ASP A 303 -25.89 -14.49 7.07
N LEU A 304 -26.34 -15.66 7.54
CA LEU A 304 -26.84 -15.88 8.91
C LEU A 304 -25.72 -16.24 9.90
N GLU A 305 -24.66 -16.91 9.44
CA GLU A 305 -23.55 -17.36 10.29
C GLU A 305 -22.46 -16.29 10.48
N GLU A 306 -22.42 -15.23 9.66
CA GLU A 306 -21.53 -14.08 9.89
C GLU A 306 -22.05 -13.12 10.98
N GLU A 307 -23.29 -13.31 11.47
CA GLU A 307 -23.95 -12.47 12.48
C GLU A 307 -24.05 -13.11 13.88
N GLY A 308 -23.55 -14.35 14.05
CA GLY A 308 -23.59 -15.14 15.29
C GLY A 308 -22.35 -15.03 16.16
#